data_AF-A0A251UI74-F1
#
_entry.id   AF-A0A251UI74-F1
#
_cell.length_a   1.000
_cell.length_b   1.000
_cell.length_c   1.000
_cell.angle_alpha   90.00
_cell.angle_beta   90.00
_cell.angle_gamma   90.00
#
_symmetry.space_group_name_H-M   'P 1'
#
loop_
_entity.id
_entity.type
_entity.pdbx_description
1 polymer ?
#
loop_
_entity_poly.entity_id
_entity_poly.type
_entity_poly.pdbx_seq_one_letter_code
_entity_poly.pdbx_strand_id
1 'polypeptide(L)'
;MTRPTLAPGGQHLGAMLRVPNERGPVPPACCGGVKGLNNAAKLTPDRQTACGCLKSVYASNSGINLGFASDLPGKCGVNIPYKISPSTDCSTYV
;
A
#
# COMPACT_ATOMS: atom_id res chain seq x y z
N MET A 1 8.20 -20.39 -16.28
CA MET A 1 7.59 -20.92 -15.05
C MET A 1 8.70 -21.15 -14.03
N THR A 2 9.23 -20.09 -13.43
CA THR A 2 10.29 -20.21 -12.42
C THR A 2 9.64 -20.00 -11.07
N ARG A 3 9.24 -21.11 -10.43
CA ARG A 3 8.73 -21.13 -9.05
C ARG A 3 9.89 -20.71 -8.14
N PRO A 4 9.82 -19.58 -7.40
CA PRO A 4 10.83 -19.29 -6.40
C PRO A 4 10.66 -20.27 -5.24
N THR A 5 11.73 -21.00 -4.99
CA THR A 5 11.92 -21.97 -3.92
C THR A 5 11.66 -21.30 -2.57
N LEU A 6 10.77 -21.91 -1.78
CA LEU A 6 10.48 -21.55 -0.40
C LEU A 6 11.72 -21.86 0.45
N ALA A 7 12.47 -20.84 0.85
CA ALA A 7 13.56 -20.99 1.80
C ALA A 7 13.00 -21.15 3.23
N PRO A 8 13.46 -22.13 4.04
CA PRO A 8 13.12 -22.25 5.45
C PRO A 8 14.03 -21.33 6.25
N GLY A 9 13.61 -20.07 6.43
CA GLY A 9 14.28 -19.10 7.30
C GLY A 9 13.50 -18.90 8.58
N GLY A 10 13.84 -19.62 9.65
CA GLY A 10 13.39 -19.30 10.99
C GLY A 10 14.09 -18.05 11.52
N GLN A 11 13.32 -17.04 11.98
CA GLN A 11 13.70 -15.99 12.95
C GLN A 11 12.65 -14.84 13.08
N HIS A 12 11.34 -15.11 13.15
CA HIS A 12 10.34 -14.07 13.46
C HIS A 12 9.50 -14.36 14.72
N LEU A 13 10.05 -15.15 15.65
CA LEU A 13 9.46 -15.39 16.97
C LEU A 13 9.93 -14.34 17.99
N GLY A 14 9.54 -13.08 17.77
CA GLY A 14 9.97 -11.98 18.62
C GLY A 14 9.10 -10.74 18.56
N ALA A 15 7.79 -10.87 18.79
CA ALA A 15 6.95 -9.72 19.14
C ALA A 15 5.64 -10.18 19.81
N MET A 16 5.72 -10.59 21.09
CA MET A 16 4.56 -10.74 21.99
C MET A 16 4.36 -9.49 22.86
N LEU A 17 4.35 -8.30 22.26
CA LEU A 17 4.04 -7.05 22.94
C LEU A 17 2.92 -6.30 22.20
N ARG A 18 1.75 -6.34 22.84
CA ARG A 18 0.49 -5.65 22.60
C ARG A 18 0.62 -4.32 21.84
N VAL A 19 0.02 -4.23 20.64
CA VAL A 19 -0.24 -2.96 19.95
C VAL A 19 -1.76 -2.80 19.77
N PRO A 20 -2.38 -1.78 20.40
CA PRO A 20 -3.79 -1.50 20.16
C PRO A 20 -3.90 -0.85 18.78
N ASN A 21 -4.58 -1.54 17.86
CA ASN A 21 -5.33 -1.02 16.70
C ASN A 21 -5.44 -2.13 15.63
N GLU A 22 -6.21 -3.18 15.92
CA GLU A 22 -7.05 -3.99 15.00
C GLU A 22 -6.49 -4.52 13.65
N ARG A 23 -5.25 -4.24 13.24
CA ARG A 23 -4.67 -4.63 11.95
C ARG A 23 -3.17 -4.88 12.11
N GLY A 24 -2.75 -6.12 11.92
CA GLY A 24 -1.39 -6.60 12.16
C GLY A 24 -0.29 -5.86 11.39
N PRO A 25 0.98 -6.25 11.60
CA PRO A 25 2.13 -5.60 10.96
C PRO A 25 2.00 -5.62 9.42
N VAL A 26 2.32 -4.49 8.78
CA VAL A 26 2.34 -4.40 7.31
C VAL A 26 3.52 -5.23 6.79
N PRO A 27 3.30 -6.20 5.87
CA PRO A 27 4.39 -6.98 5.31
C PRO A 27 5.43 -6.10 4.60
N PRO A 28 6.74 -6.39 4.74
CA PRO A 28 7.79 -5.59 4.09
C PRO A 28 7.63 -5.47 2.57
N ALA A 29 7.16 -6.54 1.92
CA ALA A 29 6.88 -6.55 0.48
C ALA A 29 5.77 -5.55 0.09
N CYS A 30 4.77 -5.36 0.96
CA CYS A 30 3.70 -4.40 0.74
C CYS A 30 4.26 -2.97 0.79
N CYS A 31 5.09 -2.66 1.78
CA CYS A 31 5.79 -1.37 1.84
C CYS A 31 6.77 -1.16 0.68
N GLY A 32 7.42 -2.22 0.18
CA GLY A 32 8.23 -2.17 -1.03
C GLY A 32 7.41 -1.75 -2.25
N GLY A 33 6.22 -2.32 -2.42
CA GLY A 33 5.28 -1.95 -3.48
C GLY A 33 4.83 -0.49 -3.39
N VAL A 34 4.44 -0.02 -2.20
CA VAL A 34 4.03 1.39 -1.99
C VAL A 34 5.17 2.36 -2.30
N LYS A 35 6.40 2.05 -1.85
CA LYS A 35 7.58 2.87 -2.17
C LYS A 35 7.88 2.88 -3.66
N GLY A 36 7.81 1.73 -4.31
CA GLY A 36 8.00 1.61 -5.76
C GLY A 36 6.99 2.44 -6.54
N LEU A 37 5.71 2.37 -6.15
CA LEU A 37 4.66 3.16 -6.77
C LEU A 37 4.89 4.66 -6.58
N ASN A 38 5.25 5.12 -5.38
CA ASN A 38 5.56 6.53 -5.12
C ASN A 38 6.79 7.02 -5.93
N ASN A 39 7.80 6.17 -6.09
CA ASN A 39 8.98 6.48 -6.88
C ASN A 39 8.71 6.52 -8.39
N ALA A 40 7.73 5.75 -8.86
CA ALA A 40 7.27 5.80 -10.25
C ALA A 40 6.33 6.99 -10.49
N ALA A 41 5.47 7.33 -9.53
CA ALA A 41 4.48 8.41 -9.61
C ALA A 41 5.05 9.80 -9.25
N LYS A 42 6.22 10.14 -9.80
CA LYS A 42 6.90 11.44 -9.55
C LYS A 42 6.27 12.59 -10.31
N LEU A 43 5.72 12.31 -11.49
CA LEU A 43 5.05 13.32 -12.30
C LEU A 43 3.54 13.28 -12.04
N THR A 44 2.93 14.44 -12.23
CA THR A 44 1.48 14.64 -12.18
C THR A 44 0.69 13.63 -13.02
N PRO A 45 0.97 13.40 -14.31
CA PRO A 45 0.27 12.39 -15.11
C PRO A 45 0.41 10.95 -14.56
N ASP A 46 1.56 10.61 -13.97
CA ASP A 46 1.78 9.30 -13.37
C ASP A 46 0.95 9.15 -12.08
N ARG A 47 0.83 10.21 -11.28
CA ARG A 47 -0.04 10.25 -10.09
C ARG A 47 -1.51 10.06 -10.45
N GLN A 48 -1.96 10.73 -11.52
CA GLN A 48 -3.34 10.60 -12.02
C GLN A 48 -3.61 9.17 -12.48
N THR A 49 -2.68 8.57 -13.21
CA THR A 49 -2.77 7.18 -13.69
C THR A 49 -2.78 6.17 -12.54
N ALA A 50 -1.86 6.33 -11.58
CA ALA A 50 -1.81 5.49 -10.38
C ALA A 50 -3.10 5.60 -9.56
N CYS A 51 -3.63 6.81 -9.39
CA CYS A 51 -4.89 7.04 -8.71
C CYS A 51 -6.07 6.35 -9.41
N GLY A 52 -6.17 6.47 -10.75
CA GLY A 52 -7.20 5.78 -11.54
C GLY A 52 -7.11 4.25 -11.41
N CYS A 53 -5.89 3.70 -11.46
CA CYS A 53 -5.66 2.27 -11.25
C CYS A 53 -6.14 1.81 -9.87
N LEU A 54 -5.75 2.52 -8.82
CA LEU A 54 -6.15 2.21 -7.45
C LEU A 54 -7.69 2.29 -7.28
N LYS A 55 -8.33 3.30 -7.86
CA LYS A 55 -9.79 3.45 -7.84
C LYS A 55 -10.50 2.23 -8.46
N SER A 56 -10.03 1.74 -9.61
CA SER A 56 -10.55 0.53 -10.23
C SER A 56 -10.34 -0.71 -9.35
N VAL A 57 -9.18 -0.84 -8.70
CA VAL A 57 -8.92 -1.95 -7.76
C VAL A 57 -9.90 -1.91 -6.58
N TYR A 58 -10.18 -0.74 -6.00
CA TYR A 58 -11.19 -0.61 -4.94
C TYR A 58 -12.60 -0.95 -5.42
N ALA A 59 -12.96 -0.52 -6.64
CA ALA A 59 -14.27 -0.83 -7.22
C ALA A 59 -14.45 -2.34 -7.47
N SER A 60 -13.38 -3.04 -7.86
CA SER A 60 -13.40 -4.48 -8.11
C SER A 60 -13.23 -5.33 -6.86
N ASN A 61 -12.86 -4.75 -5.71
CA ASN A 61 -12.58 -5.49 -4.47
C ASN A 61 -13.35 -4.88 -3.29
N SER A 62 -14.54 -5.41 -3.02
CA SER A 62 -15.41 -4.99 -1.90
C SER A 62 -14.87 -5.32 -0.51
N GLY A 63 -13.83 -6.16 -0.41
CA GLY A 63 -13.21 -6.56 0.86
C GLY A 63 -12.08 -5.66 1.36
N ILE A 64 -11.71 -4.59 0.64
CA ILE A 64 -10.58 -3.76 1.03
C ILE A 64 -10.99 -2.81 2.17
N ASN A 65 -10.26 -2.87 3.28
CA ASN A 65 -10.40 -1.91 4.35
C ASN A 65 -9.78 -0.56 3.94
N LEU A 66 -10.63 0.41 3.61
CA LEU A 66 -10.21 1.72 3.12
C LEU A 66 -9.40 2.52 4.15
N GLY A 67 -9.74 2.39 5.44
CA GLY A 67 -9.00 3.01 6.52
C GLY A 67 -7.56 2.49 6.57
N PHE A 68 -7.38 1.17 6.51
CA PHE A 68 -6.05 0.57 6.46
C PHE A 68 -5.26 0.98 5.23
N ALA A 69 -5.90 0.99 4.06
CA ALA A 69 -5.23 1.37 2.82
C ALA A 69 -4.81 2.86 2.82
N SER A 70 -5.59 3.71 3.47
CA SER A 70 -5.26 5.13 3.67
C SER A 70 -4.09 5.33 4.64
N ASP A 71 -3.98 4.48 5.67
CA ASP A 71 -2.89 4.51 6.66
C ASP A 71 -1.60 3.85 6.16
N LEU A 72 -1.68 3.03 5.11
CA LEU A 72 -0.57 2.23 4.59
C LEU A 72 0.67 3.06 4.22
N PRO A 73 0.57 4.21 3.53
CA PRO A 73 1.74 5.03 3.21
C PRO A 73 2.46 5.51 4.47
N GLY A 74 1.72 6.00 5.45
CA GLY A 74 2.27 6.45 6.74
C GLY A 74 2.91 5.31 7.52
N LYS A 75 2.28 4.13 7.57
CA LYS A 75 2.85 2.92 8.18
C LYS A 75 4.12 2.43 7.50
N CYS A 76 4.27 2.71 6.20
CA CYS A 76 5.47 2.36 5.42
C CYS A 76 6.54 3.46 5.39
N GLY A 77 6.32 4.58 6.09
CA GLY A 77 7.22 5.75 6.08
C GLY A 77 7.29 6.46 4.73
N VAL A 78 6.24 6.33 3.92
CA VAL A 78 6.12 6.97 2.61
C VAL A 78 5.18 8.16 2.74
N ASN A 79 5.70 9.36 2.50
CA ASN A 79 4.86 10.54 2.43
C ASN A 79 4.37 10.70 0.99
N ILE A 80 3.10 10.40 0.78
CA ILE A 80 2.45 10.54 -0.52
C ILE A 80 1.60 11.82 -0.46
N PRO A 81 1.79 12.79 -1.38
CA PRO A 81 1.04 14.04 -1.38
C PRO A 81 -0.42 13.87 -1.84
N TYR A 82 -0.84 12.64 -2.12
CA TYR A 82 -2.17 12.29 -2.56
C TYR A 82 -2.83 11.27 -1.62
N LYS A 83 -4.13 11.43 -1.38
CA LYS A 83 -4.93 10.49 -0.60
C LYS A 83 -5.30 9.30 -1.48
N ILE A 84 -5.14 8.10 -0.94
CA ILE A 84 -5.56 6.86 -1.60
C ILE A 84 -6.93 6.46 -1.02
N SER A 85 -7.99 6.95 -1.65
CA SER A 85 -9.39 6.60 -1.32
C SER A 85 -10.18 6.35 -2.62
N PRO A 86 -11.15 5.43 -2.64
CA PRO A 86 -12.04 5.23 -3.79
C PRO A 86 -12.84 6.49 -4.19
N SER A 87 -13.06 7.41 -3.26
CA SER A 87 -13.72 8.70 -3.51
C SER A 87 -12.76 9.84 -3.89
N THR A 88 -11.46 9.54 -3.99
CA THR A 88 -10.46 10.53 -4.36
C THR A 88 -10.69 11.01 -5.80
N ASP A 89 -10.73 12.32 -6.00
CA ASP A 89 -10.69 12.91 -7.33
C ASP A 89 -9.25 12.93 -7.84
N CYS A 90 -8.95 11.97 -8.71
CA CYS A 90 -7.63 11.81 -9.31
C CYS A 90 -7.21 13.02 -10.17
N SER A 91 -8.15 13.86 -10.61
CA SER A 91 -7.89 15.03 -11.48
C SER A 91 -7.28 16.21 -10.71
N THR A 92 -7.39 16.20 -9.38
CA THR A 92 -6.89 17.28 -8.51
C THR A 92 -5.41 17.16 -8.19
N TYR A 93 -4.79 16.03 -8.55
CA TYR A 93 -3.35 15.87 -8.50
C TYR A 93 -2.76 16.56 -9.71
N VAL A 94 -2.46 17.85 -9.55
CA VAL A 94 -1.69 18.74 -10.44
C VAL A 94 -0.26 18.92 -9.93
#